data_AF-A0A954UR54-F1
#
_entry.id   AF-A0A954UR54-F1
#
_cell.length_a   1.000
_cell.length_b   1.000
_cell.length_c   1.000
_cell.angle_alpha   90.00
_cell.angle_beta   90.00
_cell.angle_gamma   90.00
#
_symmetry.space_group_name_H-M   'P 1'
#
loop_
_entity.id
_entity.type
_entity.pdbx_description
1 polymer ?
#
loop_
_entity_poly.entity_id
_entity_poly.type
_entity_poly.pdbx_seq_one_letter_code
_entity_poly.pdbx_strand_id
1 'polypeptide(L)'
;MGASRQLIKVVPVALSDEQAKLFAAALYEIRLLLQTYRGDDVGVRLAERLAFALHNDALSVIEGCGEFDVSASRRRIEVAQQVAGGTYADGFDILK
;
A
#
# COMPACT_ATOMS: atom_id res chain seq x y z
N MET A 1 -3.13 -20.09 39.06
CA MET A 1 -2.39 -20.16 37.79
C MET A 1 -3.02 -19.17 36.82
N GLY A 2 -2.49 -17.94 36.74
CA GLY A 2 -2.97 -16.92 35.81
C GLY A 2 -2.09 -16.92 34.57
N ALA A 3 -2.69 -17.20 33.40
CA ALA A 3 -1.98 -17.20 32.13
C ALA A 3 -1.54 -15.77 31.78
N SER A 4 -0.22 -15.54 31.76
CA SER A 4 0.38 -14.32 31.21
C SER A 4 0.06 -14.22 29.72
N ARG A 5 -0.88 -13.33 29.35
CA ARG A 5 -1.03 -12.89 27.96
C ARG A 5 0.26 -12.18 27.54
N GLN A 6 1.06 -12.82 26.69
CA GLN A 6 2.14 -12.11 26.00
C GLN A 6 1.49 -11.09 25.06
N LEU A 7 1.72 -9.81 25.34
CA LEU A 7 1.42 -8.72 24.42
C LEU A 7 2.32 -8.90 23.19
N ILE A 8 1.73 -9.17 22.02
CA ILE A 8 2.44 -9.15 20.75
C ILE A 8 2.92 -7.72 20.54
N LYS A 9 4.21 -7.49 20.77
CA LYS A 9 4.85 -6.21 20.50
C LYS A 9 5.05 -6.13 18.99
N VAL A 10 4.22 -5.34 18.30
CA VAL A 10 4.48 -4.99 16.90
C VAL A 10 5.76 -4.16 16.91
N VAL A 11 6.86 -4.79 16.51
CA VAL A 11 8.13 -4.09 16.32
C VAL A 11 8.09 -3.52 14.91
N PRO A 12 8.16 -2.19 14.72
CA PRO A 12 8.27 -1.62 13.39
C PRO A 12 9.57 -2.11 12.77
N VAL A 13 9.47 -2.92 11.72
CA VAL A 13 10.61 -3.30 10.88
C VAL A 13 10.80 -2.18 9.88
N ALA A 14 11.90 -1.44 10.01
CA ALA A 14 12.34 -0.54 8.96
C ALA A 14 12.81 -1.40 7.77
N LEU A 15 12.29 -1.11 6.57
CA LEU A 15 12.76 -1.74 5.35
C LEU A 15 14.18 -1.24 5.06
N SER A 16 15.06 -2.12 4.58
CA SER A 16 16.30 -1.66 3.94
C SER A 16 15.99 -0.95 2.63
N ASP A 17 16.90 -0.10 2.15
CA ASP A 17 16.76 0.58 0.85
C ASP A 17 16.52 -0.40 -0.30
N GLU A 18 17.16 -1.57 -0.28
CA GLU A 18 16.96 -2.61 -1.30
C GLU A 18 15.57 -3.23 -1.22
N GLN A 19 15.07 -3.48 -0.01
CA GLN A 19 13.70 -3.96 0.19
C GLN A 19 12.68 -2.90 -0.25
N ALA A 20 12.89 -1.63 0.10
CA ALA A 20 12.03 -0.52 -0.31
C ALA A 20 11.98 -0.38 -1.84
N LYS A 21 13.13 -0.47 -2.52
CA LYS A 21 13.21 -0.46 -3.99
C LYS A 21 12.48 -1.64 -4.62
N LEU A 22 12.64 -2.85 -4.09
CA LEU A 22 11.92 -4.03 -4.58
C LEU A 22 10.41 -3.88 -4.43
N PHE A 23 9.93 -3.40 -3.28
CA PHE A 23 8.50 -3.14 -3.07
C PHE A 23 7.97 -2.04 -3.98
N ALA A 24 8.73 -0.96 -4.16
CA ALA A 24 8.36 0.13 -5.06
C ALA A 24 8.27 -0.37 -6.52
N ALA A 25 9.26 -1.13 -6.98
CA ALA A 25 9.24 -1.73 -8.32
C ALA A 25 8.04 -2.66 -8.53
N ALA A 26 7.75 -3.54 -7.56
CA ALA A 26 6.58 -4.42 -7.64
C ALA A 26 5.27 -3.62 -7.72
N LEU A 27 5.13 -2.56 -6.92
CA LEU A 27 3.94 -1.71 -6.94
C LEU A 27 3.78 -0.95 -8.26
N TYR A 28 4.88 -0.46 -8.81
CA TYR A 28 4.91 0.21 -10.11
C TYR A 28 4.44 -0.74 -11.23
N GLU A 29 4.98 -1.95 -11.27
CA GLU A 29 4.61 -2.99 -12.25
C GLU A 29 3.14 -3.43 -12.10
N ILE A 30 2.67 -3.64 -10.86
CA ILE A 30 1.25 -3.95 -10.60
C ILE A 30 0.35 -2.86 -11.18
N ARG A 31 0.72 -1.58 -11.04
CA ARG A 31 -0.09 -0.50 -11.61
C ARG A 31 -0.15 -0.56 -13.14
N LEU A 32 0.97 -0.87 -13.80
CA LEU A 32 1.01 -1.03 -15.25
C LEU A 32 0.17 -2.20 -15.73
N LEU A 33 0.21 -3.33 -15.02
CA LEU A 33 -0.63 -4.49 -15.35
C LEU A 33 -2.12 -4.17 -15.20
N LEU A 34 -2.49 -3.54 -14.09
CA LEU A 34 -3.88 -3.19 -13.79
C LEU A 34 -4.48 -2.16 -14.75
N GLN A 35 -3.66 -1.33 -15.41
CA GLN A 35 -4.13 -0.37 -16.42
C GLN A 35 -4.84 -1.03 -17.62
N THR A 36 -4.50 -2.30 -17.88
CA THR A 36 -5.07 -3.07 -18.99
C THR A 36 -6.34 -3.83 -18.61
N TYR A 37 -6.66 -3.90 -17.31
CA TYR A 37 -7.86 -4.56 -16.83
C TYR A 37 -9.12 -3.80 -17.30
N ARG A 38 -10.12 -4.56 -17.76
CA ARG A 38 -11.40 -4.05 -18.28
C ARG A 38 -12.62 -4.74 -17.64
N GLY A 39 -12.39 -5.60 -16.65
CA GLY A 39 -13.47 -6.32 -15.98
C GLY A 39 -14.14 -5.49 -14.88
N ASP A 40 -15.22 -6.05 -14.34
CA ASP A 40 -16.06 -5.35 -13.36
C ASP A 40 -15.83 -5.76 -11.91
N ASP A 41 -14.74 -6.47 -11.62
CA ASP A 41 -14.37 -6.85 -10.25
C ASP A 41 -14.03 -5.61 -9.41
N VAL A 42 -14.79 -5.40 -8.34
CA VAL A 42 -14.64 -4.25 -7.45
C VAL A 42 -13.28 -4.27 -6.73
N GLY A 43 -12.80 -5.46 -6.35
CA GLY A 43 -11.52 -5.63 -5.68
C GLY A 43 -10.35 -5.30 -6.58
N VAL A 44 -10.40 -5.73 -7.85
CA VAL A 44 -9.37 -5.39 -8.84
C VAL A 44 -9.36 -3.89 -9.15
N ARG A 45 -10.55 -3.25 -9.24
CA ARG A 45 -10.64 -1.78 -9.40
C ARG A 45 -10.10 -1.02 -8.18
N LEU A 46 -10.29 -1.52 -6.96
CA LEU A 46 -9.69 -0.93 -5.77
C LEU A 46 -8.17 -1.08 -5.80
N ALA A 47 -7.65 -2.27 -6.14
CA ALA A 47 -6.22 -2.49 -6.30
C ALA A 47 -5.59 -1.53 -7.32
N GLU A 48 -6.28 -1.28 -8.44
CA GLU A 48 -5.84 -0.35 -9.48
C GLU A 48 -5.71 1.08 -8.94
N ARG A 49 -6.72 1.53 -8.20
CA ARG A 49 -6.74 2.87 -7.58
C ARG A 49 -5.68 3.02 -6.49
N LEU A 50 -5.48 2.00 -5.66
CA LEU A 50 -4.44 2.00 -4.63
C LEU A 50 -3.05 2.03 -5.25
N ALA A 51 -2.82 1.23 -6.29
CA ALA A 51 -1.55 1.23 -7.01
C ALA A 51 -1.31 2.57 -7.71
N PHE A 52 -2.36 3.22 -8.25
CA PHE A 52 -2.24 4.56 -8.82
C PHE A 52 -1.89 5.61 -7.76
N ALA A 53 -2.55 5.55 -6.60
CA ALA A 53 -2.33 6.48 -5.49
C ALA A 53 -0.87 6.50 -5.00
N LEU A 54 -0.15 5.38 -5.14
CA LEU A 54 1.21 5.21 -4.65
C LEU A 54 2.27 5.23 -5.76
N HIS A 55 1.86 5.33 -7.03
CA HIS A 55 2.75 5.20 -8.18
C HIS A 55 3.90 6.21 -8.19
N ASN A 56 3.61 7.48 -7.90
CA ASN A 56 4.63 8.54 -7.94
C ASN A 56 5.67 8.38 -6.83
N ASP A 57 5.26 7.92 -5.65
CA ASP A 57 6.20 7.66 -4.56
C ASP A 57 7.07 6.44 -4.90
N ALA A 58 6.46 5.38 -5.45
CA ALA A 58 7.20 4.22 -5.92
C ALA A 58 8.24 4.60 -6.98
N LEU A 59 7.87 5.45 -7.95
CA LEU A 59 8.79 5.95 -8.95
C LEU A 59 9.95 6.73 -8.33
N SER A 60 9.67 7.62 -7.36
CA SER A 60 10.69 8.37 -6.63
C SER A 60 11.71 7.45 -5.92
N VAL A 61 11.24 6.37 -5.29
CA VAL A 61 12.10 5.37 -4.65
C VAL A 61 12.96 4.63 -5.69
N ILE A 62 12.36 4.22 -6.81
CA ILE A 62 13.07 3.49 -7.88
C ILE A 62 14.18 4.36 -8.49
N GLU A 63 13.90 5.63 -8.76
CA GLU A 63 14.86 6.58 -9.35
C GLU A 63 15.94 7.03 -8.36
N GLY A 64 15.80 6.70 -7.06
CA GLY A 64 16.70 7.17 -6.01
C GLY A 64 16.54 8.65 -5.70
N CYS A 65 15.41 9.25 -6.06
CA CYS A 65 15.08 10.66 -5.88
C CYS A 65 14.49 10.97 -4.50
N GLY A 66 14.04 9.96 -3.76
CA GLY A 66 13.48 10.12 -2.41
C GLY A 66 12.80 8.86 -1.86
N GLU A 67 12.06 9.05 -0.77
CA GLU A 67 11.30 8.00 -0.08
C GLU A 67 9.79 8.21 -0.25
N PHE A 68 8.98 7.26 0.23
CA PHE A 68 7.55 7.48 0.39
C PHE A 68 7.29 8.59 1.41
N ASP A 69 6.60 9.66 1.01
CA ASP A 69 5.97 10.56 1.98
C ASP A 69 4.77 9.84 2.60
N VAL A 70 5.01 9.14 3.70
CA VAL A 70 4.03 8.33 4.43
C VAL A 70 2.72 9.09 4.66
N SER A 71 2.80 10.37 5.00
CA SER A 71 1.61 11.17 5.29
C SER A 71 0.80 11.47 4.02
N ALA A 72 1.48 11.81 2.92
CA ALA A 72 0.82 12.04 1.64
C ALA A 72 0.29 10.75 1.00
N SER A 73 1.04 9.65 1.10
CA SER A 73 0.63 8.33 0.62
C SER A 73 -0.63 7.87 1.35
N ARG A 74 -0.71 8.04 2.68
CA ARG A 74 -1.90 7.68 3.47
C ARG A 74 -3.13 8.45 3.03
N ARG A 75 -3.03 9.77 2.83
CA ARG A 75 -4.13 10.59 2.32
C ARG A 75 -4.61 10.13 0.93
N ARG A 76 -3.68 9.79 0.04
CA ARG A 76 -4.02 9.31 -1.31
C ARG A 76 -4.72 7.94 -1.27
N ILE A 77 -4.29 7.05 -0.37
CA ILE A 77 -4.96 5.76 -0.11
C ILE A 77 -6.39 5.97 0.39
N GLU A 78 -6.58 6.85 1.37
CA GLU A 78 -7.92 7.14 1.94
C GLU A 78 -8.89 7.63 0.86
N VAL A 79 -8.45 8.55 -0.01
CA VAL A 79 -9.24 9.03 -1.15
C VAL A 79 -9.55 7.88 -2.12
N ALA A 80 -8.57 7.04 -2.46
CA ALA A 80 -8.78 5.90 -3.36
C ALA A 80 -9.83 4.90 -2.82
N GLN A 81 -9.82 4.66 -1.50
CA GLN A 81 -10.79 3.80 -0.83
C GLN A 81 -12.20 4.40 -0.81
N GLN A 82 -12.33 5.70 -0.55
CA GLN A 82 -13.61 6.42 -0.59
C GLN A 82 -14.25 6.35 -1.98
N VAL A 83 -13.47 6.61 -3.03
CA VAL A 83 -13.93 6.55 -4.43
C VAL A 83 -14.35 5.13 -4.84
N ALA A 84 -13.76 4.10 -4.23
CA ALA A 84 -14.11 2.72 -4.50
C ALA A 84 -15.38 2.22 -3.80
N GLY A 85 -15.97 3.01 -2.88
CA GLY A 85 -17.21 2.66 -2.19
C GLY A 85 -17.03 1.68 -1.02
N GLY A 86 -15.81 1.48 -0.53
CA GLY A 86 -15.53 0.65 0.65
C GLY A 86 -14.08 0.15 0.72
N THR A 87 -13.66 -0.20 1.94
CA THR A 87 -12.41 -0.94 2.18
C THR A 87 -12.71 -2.44 2.07
N TYR A 88 -12.07 -3.16 1.14
CA TYR A 88 -12.15 -4.63 1.13
C TYR A 88 -11.53 -5.27 2.38
N ALA A 89 -10.69 -4.52 3.08
CA ALA A 89 -10.05 -4.98 4.28
C ALA A 89 -10.86 -4.58 5.52
N ASP A 90 -11.86 -5.39 5.84
CA ASP A 90 -12.36 -5.54 7.22
C ASP A 90 -11.27 -6.07 8.20
N GLY A 91 -10.02 -6.21 7.74
CA GLY A 91 -8.89 -6.74 8.52
C GLY A 91 -7.53 -6.04 8.36
N PHE A 92 -7.41 -4.93 7.61
CA PHE A 92 -6.18 -4.11 7.61
C PHE A 92 -6.40 -2.85 8.43
N ASP A 93 -6.52 -3.03 9.74
CA ASP A 93 -6.39 -1.95 10.74
C ASP A 93 -4.94 -1.42 10.85
N ILE A 94 -4.03 -1.86 9.96
CA ILE A 94 -2.58 -1.52 9.99
C ILE A 94 -2.32 -0.04 9.71
N LEU A 95 -3.26 0.65 9.04
CA LEU A 95 -3.10 2.06 8.73
C LEU A 95 -3.68 2.99 9.79
N LYS A 96 -4.44 2.54 10.79
CA LYS A 96 -5.00 3.41 11.84
C LYS A 96 -3.97 3.82 12.88
#